data_AF-U6JVK5-F1
#
_entry.id   AF-U6JVK5-F1
#
_cell.length_a   1.000
_cell.length_b   1.000
_cell.length_c   1.000
_cell.angle_alpha   90.00
_cell.angle_beta   90.00
_cell.angle_gamma   90.00
#
_symmetry.space_group_name_H-M   'P 1'
#
loop_
_entity.id
_entity.type
_entity.pdbx_description
1 polymer ?
#
loop_
_entity_poly.entity_id
_entity_poly.type
_entity_poly.pdbx_seq_one_letter_code
_entity_poly.pdbx_strand_id
1 'polypeptide(L)'
;MTGISAKEAEEPQQQQQQQEQQEQQQQQQQEQQQQEEEEEQQQQQQLQQQLDELECLLQQQRAEAARLNEEARSIRQQQGVNCAAAAAAAAAVLAAREKLQQLEQQQQQLLQQQEGYKEPDFIKYKQQCDNLIKRKFFVAPAFEIYGGSGGLYDFGPPGCLLKQQVENLWRSHFVVAEDMLEISGPCLTPHVVLKTSGHVDRFTDLMGM
;
A
#
# COMPACT_ATOMS: atom_id res chain seq x y z
N MET A 1 60.80 47.25 47.62
CA MET A 1 59.66 46.33 47.81
C MET A 1 58.94 46.21 46.47
N THR A 2 59.09 45.04 45.86
CA THR A 2 58.14 44.35 44.95
C THR A 2 57.24 45.19 44.04
N GLY A 3 57.57 45.22 42.74
CA GLY A 3 56.64 45.48 41.65
C GLY A 3 56.78 44.37 40.63
N ILE A 4 56.07 43.25 40.83
CA ILE A 4 55.98 42.18 39.84
C ILE A 4 55.06 42.71 38.73
N SER A 5 55.63 42.83 37.53
CA SER A 5 54.99 43.42 36.35
C SER A 5 53.84 42.53 35.88
N ALA A 6 52.61 43.05 35.94
CA ALA A 6 51.37 42.33 35.67
C ALA A 6 51.17 41.88 34.20
N LYS A 7 52.14 42.10 33.30
CA LYS A 7 51.98 41.91 31.85
C LYS A 7 52.30 40.50 31.33
N GLU A 8 53.04 39.66 32.07
CA GLU A 8 53.40 38.31 31.61
C GLU A 8 52.37 37.23 32.00
N ALA A 9 51.28 37.61 32.69
CA ALA A 9 50.20 36.69 33.09
C ALA A 9 48.97 36.75 32.17
N GLU A 10 48.86 37.74 31.27
CA GLU A 10 47.64 37.99 30.46
C GLU A 10 47.60 37.19 29.13
N GLU A 11 48.74 36.86 28.52
CA GLU A 11 48.81 36.09 27.26
C GLU A 11 48.24 34.66 27.35
N PRO A 12 48.59 33.83 28.36
CA PRO A 12 47.98 32.51 28.52
C PRO A 12 46.48 32.59 28.87
N GLN A 13 46.03 33.68 29.51
CA GLN A 13 44.62 33.89 29.82
C GLN A 13 43.79 34.22 28.57
N GLN A 14 44.34 34.97 27.61
CA GLN A 14 43.65 35.25 26.34
C GLN A 14 43.53 34.01 25.45
N GLN A 15 44.58 33.18 25.39
CA GLN A 15 44.51 31.89 24.67
C GLN A 15 43.50 30.93 25.31
N GLN A 16 43.46 30.87 26.64
CA GLN A 16 42.50 30.05 27.36
C GLN A 16 41.06 30.55 27.14
N GLN A 17 40.82 31.86 27.14
CA GLN A 17 39.52 32.44 26.76
C GLN A 17 39.11 32.14 25.33
N GLN A 18 40.05 32.17 24.37
CA GLN A 18 39.76 31.82 22.98
C GLN A 18 39.39 30.34 22.82
N GLN A 19 40.08 29.46 23.54
CA GLN A 19 39.80 28.03 23.52
C GLN A 19 38.44 27.72 24.17
N GLU A 20 38.11 28.35 25.30
CA GLU A 20 36.79 28.24 25.94
C GLU A 20 35.66 28.78 25.03
N GLN A 21 35.90 29.87 24.29
CA GLN A 21 34.93 30.37 23.31
C GLN A 21 34.72 29.39 22.15
N GLN A 22 35.77 28.74 21.66
CA GLN A 22 35.65 27.71 20.61
C GLN A 22 34.90 26.47 21.12
N GLU A 23 35.19 26.01 22.34
CA GLU A 23 34.48 24.88 22.96
C GLU A 23 32.99 25.22 23.18
N GLN A 24 32.67 26.42 23.67
CA GLN A 24 31.29 26.88 23.80
C GLN A 24 30.57 26.95 22.44
N GLN A 25 31.25 27.43 21.40
CA GLN A 25 30.68 27.49 20.05
C GLN A 25 30.43 26.08 19.47
N GLN A 26 31.34 25.14 19.73
CA GLN A 26 31.19 23.75 19.30
C GLN A 26 30.08 23.03 20.07
N GLN A 27 29.93 23.31 21.37
CA GLN A 27 28.86 22.75 22.19
C GLN A 27 27.49 23.30 21.77
N GLN A 28 27.38 24.61 21.48
CA GLN A 28 26.16 25.19 20.92
C GLN A 28 25.78 24.57 19.56
N GLN A 29 26.76 24.28 18.70
CA GLN A 29 26.51 23.61 17.42
C GLN A 29 26.01 22.17 17.62
N GLN A 30 26.57 21.43 18.58
CA GLN A 30 26.11 20.07 18.89
C GLN A 30 24.69 20.07 19.49
N GLU A 31 24.38 21.02 20.37
CA GLU A 31 23.04 21.19 20.93
C GLU A 31 22.01 21.55 19.84
N GLN A 32 22.38 22.42 18.89
CA GLN A 32 21.53 22.73 17.73
C GLN A 32 21.28 21.50 16.86
N GLN A 33 22.31 20.71 16.55
CA GLN A 33 22.15 19.47 15.77
C GLN A 33 21.27 18.44 16.49
N GLN A 34 21.43 18.28 17.80
CA GLN A 34 20.58 17.39 18.60
C GLN A 34 19.12 17.85 18.60
N GLN A 35 18.88 19.16 18.71
CA GLN A 35 17.53 19.72 18.63
C GLN A 35 16.89 19.48 17.26
N GLU A 36 17.63 19.68 16.17
CA GLU A 36 17.17 19.40 14.81
C GLU A 36 16.83 17.91 14.62
N GLU A 37 17.67 16.99 15.10
CA GLU A 37 17.40 15.54 15.05
C GLU A 37 16.18 15.13 15.90
N GLU A 38 16.01 15.72 17.08
CA GLU A 38 14.83 15.48 17.93
C GLU A 38 13.55 16.00 17.29
N GLU A 39 13.57 17.17 16.65
CA GLU A 39 12.44 17.74 15.91
C GLU A 39 12.07 16.85 14.71
N GLU A 40 13.05 16.36 13.95
CA GLU A 40 12.84 15.48 12.81
C GLU A 40 12.25 14.12 13.26
N GLN A 41 12.76 13.54 14.34
CA GLN A 41 12.21 12.32 14.93
C GLN A 41 10.77 12.51 15.41
N GLN A 42 10.48 13.64 16.06
CA GLN A 42 9.11 13.97 16.47
C GLN A 42 8.19 14.13 15.26
N GLN A 43 8.65 14.77 14.19
CA GLN A 43 7.88 14.92 12.96
C GLN A 43 7.60 13.58 12.29
N GLN A 44 8.60 12.69 12.20
CA GLN A 44 8.42 11.34 11.66
C GLN A 44 7.45 10.51 12.53
N GLN A 45 7.57 10.60 13.85
CA GLN A 45 6.67 9.90 14.77
C GLN A 45 5.23 10.41 14.64
N GLN A 46 5.04 11.72 14.51
CA GLN A 46 3.73 12.33 14.28
C GLN A 46 3.13 11.86 12.95
N LEU A 47 3.92 11.84 11.88
CA LEU A 47 3.47 11.36 10.57
C LEU A 47 3.07 9.88 10.62
N GLN A 48 3.85 9.04 11.31
CA GLN A 48 3.50 7.62 11.49
C GLN A 48 2.18 7.46 12.25
N GLN A 49 1.96 8.23 13.32
CA GLN A 49 0.68 8.22 14.04
C GLN A 49 -0.49 8.62 13.14
N GLN A 50 -0.31 9.63 12.28
CA GLN A 50 -1.34 10.03 11.31
C GLN A 50 -1.65 8.92 10.29
N LEU A 51 -0.63 8.20 9.83
CA LEU A 51 -0.81 7.06 8.93
C LEU A 51 -1.57 5.92 9.61
N ASP A 52 -1.21 5.57 10.85
CA ASP A 52 -1.88 4.51 11.62
C ASP A 52 -3.36 4.84 11.89
N GLU A 53 -3.64 6.10 12.27
CA GLU A 53 -5.01 6.59 12.45
C GLU A 53 -5.82 6.51 11.15
N LEU A 54 -5.21 6.91 10.03
CA LEU A 54 -5.85 6.87 8.72
C LEU A 54 -6.11 5.43 8.24
N GLU A 55 -5.19 4.50 8.50
CA GLU A 55 -5.37 3.09 8.20
C GLU A 55 -6.55 2.48 8.97
N CYS A 56 -6.69 2.84 10.25
CA CYS A 56 -7.84 2.44 11.07
C CYS A 56 -9.15 2.98 10.48
N LEU A 57 -9.18 4.25 10.06
CA LEU A 57 -10.34 4.85 9.40
C LEU A 57 -10.68 4.17 8.07
N LEU A 58 -9.67 3.87 7.25
CA LEU A 58 -9.84 3.13 5.99
C LEU A 58 -10.44 1.75 6.25
N GLN A 59 -9.94 1.02 7.25
CA GLN A 59 -10.47 -0.30 7.60
C GLN A 59 -11.93 -0.22 8.06
N GLN A 60 -12.28 0.77 8.88
CA GLN A 60 -13.66 1.00 9.31
C GLN A 60 -14.58 1.31 8.13
N GLN A 61 -14.15 2.18 7.22
CA GLN A 61 -14.93 2.55 6.03
C GLN A 61 -15.06 1.39 5.03
N ARG A 62 -14.03 0.54 4.89
CA ARG A 62 -14.10 -0.69 4.08
C ARG A 62 -15.14 -1.65 4.65
N ALA A 63 -15.18 -1.82 5.97
CA ALA A 63 -16.18 -2.63 6.64
C ALA A 63 -17.60 -2.05 6.51
N GLU A 64 -17.74 -0.73 6.62
CA GLU A 64 -19.02 -0.03 6.42
C GLU A 64 -19.53 -0.19 4.99
N ALA A 65 -18.66 0.01 3.98
CA ALA A 65 -19.00 -0.20 2.58
C ALA A 65 -19.41 -1.66 2.31
N ALA A 66 -18.72 -2.64 2.91
CA ALA A 66 -19.11 -4.05 2.83
C ALA A 66 -20.50 -4.30 3.43
N ARG A 67 -20.80 -3.71 4.60
CA ARG A 67 -22.12 -3.81 5.25
C ARG A 67 -23.22 -3.20 4.39
N LEU A 68 -23.00 -2.01 3.83
CA LEU A 68 -23.95 -1.33 2.95
C LEU A 68 -24.18 -2.12 1.65
N ASN A 69 -23.13 -2.76 1.11
CA ASN A 69 -23.27 -3.65 -0.04
C ASN A 69 -24.15 -4.87 0.29
N GLU A 70 -23.99 -5.47 1.47
CA GLU A 70 -24.82 -6.59 1.92
C GLU A 70 -26.28 -6.19 2.17
N GLU A 71 -26.51 -5.01 2.78
CA GLU A 71 -27.84 -4.44 2.96
C GLU A 71 -28.51 -4.11 1.62
N ALA A 72 -27.77 -3.51 0.68
CA ALA A 72 -28.27 -3.26 -0.67
C ALA A 72 -28.65 -4.57 -1.39
N ARG A 73 -27.94 -5.68 -1.15
CA ARG A 73 -28.27 -7.00 -1.69
C ARG A 73 -29.56 -7.55 -1.07
N SER A 74 -29.71 -7.50 0.25
CA SER A 74 -30.91 -8.03 0.93
C SER A 74 -32.18 -7.30 0.50
N ILE A 75 -32.11 -5.97 0.38
CA ILE A 75 -33.22 -5.13 -0.11
C ILE A 75 -33.62 -5.53 -1.53
N ARG A 76 -32.66 -5.75 -2.43
CA ARG A 76 -32.94 -6.16 -3.81
C ARG A 76 -33.55 -7.57 -3.90
N GLN A 77 -33.16 -8.49 -3.03
CA GLN A 77 -33.74 -9.83 -2.97
C GLN A 77 -35.19 -9.82 -2.46
N GLN A 78 -35.50 -8.98 -1.47
CA GLN A 78 -36.84 -8.92 -0.86
C GLN A 78 -37.83 -8.07 -1.66
N GLN A 79 -37.38 -6.95 -2.23
CA GLN A 79 -38.25 -5.90 -2.78
C GLN A 79 -38.06 -5.69 -4.30
N GLY A 80 -37.16 -6.45 -4.94
CA GLY A 80 -36.84 -6.31 -6.36
C GLY A 80 -35.88 -5.15 -6.66
N VAL A 81 -35.37 -5.10 -7.88
CA VAL A 81 -34.32 -4.14 -8.29
C VAL A 81 -34.87 -2.73 -8.56
N ASN A 82 -36.16 -2.61 -8.92
CA ASN A 82 -36.79 -1.36 -9.33
C ASN A 82 -37.56 -0.65 -8.19
N CYS A 83 -37.19 -0.87 -6.93
CA CYS A 83 -37.83 -0.21 -5.79
C CYS A 83 -37.00 1.00 -5.30
N ALA A 84 -37.69 1.99 -4.74
CA ALA A 84 -37.04 3.20 -4.19
C ALA A 84 -36.00 2.87 -3.11
N ALA A 85 -36.23 1.80 -2.34
CA ALA A 85 -35.29 1.32 -1.32
C ALA A 85 -33.99 0.78 -1.93
N ALA A 86 -34.06 0.06 -3.06
CA ALA A 86 -32.87 -0.45 -3.75
C ALA A 86 -32.03 0.70 -4.36
N ALA A 87 -32.68 1.75 -4.85
CA ALA A 87 -32.02 2.95 -5.34
C ALA A 87 -31.33 3.74 -4.21
N ALA A 88 -32.00 3.92 -3.06
CA ALA A 88 -31.41 4.56 -1.89
C ALA A 88 -30.19 3.78 -1.35
N ALA A 89 -30.27 2.45 -1.30
CA ALA A 89 -29.16 1.61 -0.89
C ALA A 89 -27.98 1.66 -1.88
N ALA A 90 -28.25 1.73 -3.19
CA ALA A 90 -27.21 1.93 -4.20
C ALA A 90 -26.49 3.28 -4.05
N ALA A 91 -27.24 4.35 -3.77
CA ALA A 91 -26.67 5.67 -3.51
C ALA A 91 -25.79 5.68 -2.26
N ALA A 92 -26.21 5.01 -1.18
CA ALA A 92 -25.40 4.87 0.03
C ALA A 92 -24.08 4.12 -0.22
N VAL A 93 -24.11 3.05 -1.03
CA VAL A 93 -22.90 2.32 -1.46
C VAL A 93 -21.97 3.22 -2.26
N LEU A 94 -22.48 4.02 -3.19
CA LEU A 94 -21.67 4.95 -3.98
C LEU A 94 -21.01 6.01 -3.09
N ALA A 95 -21.77 6.62 -2.17
CA ALA A 95 -21.22 7.60 -1.22
C ALA A 95 -20.12 6.99 -0.34
N ALA A 96 -20.28 5.74 0.12
CA ALA A 96 -19.26 5.04 0.88
C ALA A 96 -17.98 4.78 0.05
N ARG A 97 -18.12 4.45 -1.24
CA ARG A 97 -16.98 4.28 -2.16
C ARG A 97 -16.25 5.60 -2.42
N GLU A 98 -16.97 6.70 -2.61
CA GLU A 98 -16.36 8.03 -2.79
C GLU A 98 -15.55 8.43 -1.56
N LYS A 99 -16.09 8.19 -0.36
CA LYS A 99 -15.38 8.46 0.89
C LYS A 99 -14.12 7.60 1.04
N LEU A 100 -14.19 6.32 0.66
CA LEU A 100 -13.00 5.45 0.60
C LEU A 100 -11.93 6.00 -0.34
N GLN A 101 -12.33 6.43 -1.55
CA GLN A 101 -11.42 7.02 -2.52
C GLN A 101 -10.73 8.27 -1.98
N GLN A 102 -11.45 9.13 -1.25
CA GLN A 102 -10.87 10.33 -0.60
C GLN A 102 -9.83 9.96 0.45
N LEU A 103 -10.10 8.96 1.30
CA LEU A 103 -9.17 8.52 2.33
C LEU A 103 -7.92 7.86 1.74
N GLU A 104 -8.06 7.08 0.66
CA GLU A 104 -6.93 6.49 -0.05
C GLU A 104 -6.04 7.56 -0.69
N GLN A 105 -6.63 8.63 -1.25
CA GLN A 105 -5.87 9.78 -1.74
C GLN A 105 -5.13 10.50 -0.61
N GLN A 106 -5.77 10.68 0.55
CA GLN A 106 -5.12 11.27 1.73
C GLN A 106 -3.93 10.41 2.19
N GLN A 107 -4.06 9.09 2.19
CA GLN A 107 -2.99 8.17 2.57
C GLN A 107 -1.79 8.35 1.63
N GLN A 108 -2.05 8.44 0.33
CA GLN A 108 -1.01 8.65 -0.67
C GLN A 108 -0.28 9.99 -0.48
N GLN A 109 -0.97 11.04 -0.01
CA GLN A 109 -0.35 12.34 0.27
C GLN A 109 0.53 12.30 1.53
N LEU A 110 0.13 11.58 2.58
CA LEU A 110 0.94 11.42 3.79
C LEU A 110 2.18 10.55 3.53
N LEU A 111 2.03 9.46 2.78
CA LEU A 111 3.17 8.63 2.37
C LEU A 111 4.23 9.42 1.61
N GLN A 112 3.83 10.39 0.78
CA GLN A 112 4.78 11.27 0.07
C GLN A 112 5.55 12.23 0.98
N GLN A 113 5.02 12.53 2.18
CA GLN A 113 5.68 13.38 3.17
C GLN A 113 6.68 12.60 4.04
N GLN A 114 6.64 11.27 3.98
CA GLN A 114 7.54 10.42 4.74
C GLN A 114 8.93 10.44 4.09
N GLU A 115 9.91 10.99 4.81
CA GLU A 115 11.33 10.89 4.47
C GLU A 115 11.69 9.43 4.19
N GLY A 116 12.24 9.15 3.01
CA GLY A 116 12.59 7.78 2.59
C GLY A 116 11.45 6.95 1.97
N TYR A 117 10.24 7.50 1.77
CA TYR A 117 9.22 6.83 0.95
C TYR A 117 9.69 6.72 -0.51
N LYS A 118 10.22 5.54 -0.84
CA LYS A 118 10.54 5.18 -2.22
C LYS A 118 9.33 4.46 -2.80
N GLU A 119 8.66 5.11 -3.74
CA GLU A 119 7.62 4.44 -4.53
C GLU A 119 8.17 3.10 -5.04
N PRO A 120 7.48 1.97 -4.80
CA PRO A 120 7.96 0.68 -5.23
C PRO A 120 8.27 0.68 -6.72
N ASP A 121 9.43 0.12 -7.10
CA ASP A 121 9.93 0.16 -8.48
C ASP A 121 8.89 -0.40 -9.49
N PHE A 122 8.02 -1.34 -9.08
CA PHE A 122 6.97 -1.89 -9.94
C PHE A 122 5.84 -0.89 -10.26
N ILE A 123 5.57 0.09 -9.41
CA ILE A 123 4.60 1.16 -9.68
C ILE A 123 5.25 2.17 -10.63
N LYS A 124 6.45 2.62 -10.27
CA LYS A 124 7.24 3.58 -11.04
C LYS A 124 7.50 3.12 -12.48
N TYR A 125 7.86 1.85 -12.65
CA TYR A 125 8.23 1.28 -13.95
C TYR A 125 7.11 0.47 -14.61
N LYS A 126 5.87 0.58 -14.12
CA LYS A 126 4.74 -0.23 -14.59
C LYS A 126 4.62 -0.22 -16.11
N GLN A 127 4.64 0.96 -16.74
CA GLN A 127 4.48 1.09 -18.19
C GLN A 127 5.64 0.46 -18.97
N GLN A 128 6.87 0.64 -18.50
CA GLN A 128 8.06 0.05 -19.12
C GLN A 128 8.03 -1.48 -19.00
N CYS A 129 7.63 -2.00 -17.85
CA CYS A 129 7.42 -3.42 -17.60
C CYS A 129 6.33 -4.00 -18.50
N ASP A 130 5.15 -3.36 -18.56
CA ASP A 130 4.03 -3.79 -19.41
C ASP A 130 4.45 -3.88 -20.88
N ASN A 131 5.17 -2.88 -21.39
CA ASN A 131 5.69 -2.88 -22.75
C ASN A 131 6.74 -3.96 -22.99
N LEU A 132 7.62 -4.21 -22.02
CA LEU A 132 8.65 -5.23 -22.13
C LEU A 132 8.05 -6.64 -22.18
N ILE A 133 7.13 -6.94 -21.27
CA ILE A 133 6.47 -8.24 -21.13
C ILE A 133 5.66 -8.54 -22.41
N LYS A 134 4.94 -7.56 -22.97
CA LYS A 134 4.24 -7.70 -24.25
C LYS A 134 5.20 -7.92 -25.41
N ARG A 135 6.23 -7.07 -25.56
CA ARG A 135 7.22 -7.15 -26.65
C ARG A 135 8.03 -8.45 -26.63
N LYS A 136 8.27 -9.01 -25.44
CA LYS A 136 8.95 -10.30 -25.24
C LYS A 136 7.99 -11.49 -25.24
N PHE A 137 6.70 -11.26 -25.49
CA PHE A 137 5.66 -12.26 -25.55
C PHE A 137 5.63 -13.16 -24.30
N PHE A 138 5.73 -12.56 -23.12
CA PHE A 138 5.44 -13.25 -21.86
C PHE A 138 3.93 -13.40 -21.67
N VAL A 139 3.18 -12.34 -21.92
CA VAL A 139 1.70 -12.32 -21.91
C VAL A 139 1.19 -11.44 -23.05
N ALA A 140 0.09 -11.84 -23.66
CA ALA A 140 -0.64 -11.05 -24.65
C ALA A 140 -2.16 -11.17 -24.39
N PRO A 141 -2.97 -10.16 -24.80
CA PRO A 141 -4.43 -10.29 -24.75
C PRO A 141 -4.89 -11.49 -25.59
N ALA A 142 -5.79 -12.30 -25.03
CA ALA A 142 -6.31 -13.43 -25.78
C ALA A 142 -7.16 -12.96 -26.97
N PHE A 143 -7.04 -13.66 -28.10
CA PHE A 143 -7.76 -13.34 -29.35
C PHE A 143 -7.49 -11.92 -29.89
N GLU A 144 -6.27 -11.39 -29.69
CA GLU A 144 -5.89 -10.03 -30.08
C GLU A 144 -6.20 -9.70 -31.56
N ILE A 145 -5.97 -10.63 -32.48
CA ILE A 145 -6.25 -10.45 -33.92
C ILE A 145 -7.75 -10.30 -34.24
N TYR A 146 -8.63 -10.65 -33.31
CA TYR A 146 -10.09 -10.53 -33.41
C TYR A 146 -10.64 -9.36 -32.57
N GLY A 147 -9.78 -8.48 -32.05
CA GLY A 147 -10.17 -7.35 -31.21
C GLY A 147 -10.01 -7.60 -29.70
N GLY A 148 -9.56 -8.79 -29.31
CA GLY A 148 -9.31 -9.15 -27.92
C GLY A 148 -10.57 -9.42 -27.09
N SER A 149 -10.41 -10.12 -25.97
CA SER A 149 -11.48 -10.31 -24.99
C SER A 149 -11.03 -9.79 -23.63
N GLY A 150 -11.77 -8.82 -23.08
CA GLY A 150 -11.45 -8.19 -21.81
C GLY A 150 -11.34 -9.22 -20.68
N GLY A 151 -10.22 -9.21 -19.97
CA GLY A 151 -9.96 -10.13 -18.85
C GLY A 151 -9.34 -11.48 -19.23
N LEU A 152 -9.16 -11.79 -20.52
CA LEU A 152 -8.52 -13.02 -20.98
C LEU A 152 -7.13 -12.75 -21.57
N TYR A 153 -6.17 -13.62 -21.25
CA TYR A 153 -4.77 -13.46 -21.63
C TYR A 153 -4.13 -14.80 -22.02
N ASP A 154 -3.29 -14.77 -23.04
CA ASP A 154 -2.46 -15.89 -23.49
C ASP A 154 -1.03 -15.73 -22.97
N PHE A 155 -0.46 -16.81 -22.43
CA PHE A 155 0.95 -16.85 -22.05
C PHE A 155 1.80 -17.31 -23.24
N GLY A 156 2.80 -16.52 -23.61
CA GLY A 156 3.76 -16.94 -24.63
C GLY A 156 4.86 -17.84 -24.06
N PRO A 157 5.84 -18.27 -24.88
CA PRO A 157 6.82 -19.28 -24.49
C PRO A 157 7.56 -19.01 -23.17
N PRO A 158 8.13 -17.81 -22.92
CA PRO A 158 8.78 -17.53 -21.65
C PRO A 158 7.79 -17.39 -20.48
N GLY A 159 6.55 -16.94 -20.75
CA GLY A 159 5.49 -16.83 -19.74
C GLY A 159 4.99 -18.19 -19.26
N CYS A 160 4.81 -19.15 -20.17
CA CYS A 160 4.47 -20.53 -19.83
C CYS A 160 5.53 -21.17 -18.94
N LEU A 161 6.81 -21.02 -19.28
CA LEU A 161 7.91 -21.54 -18.47
C LEU A 161 7.92 -20.89 -17.08
N LEU A 162 7.78 -19.57 -17.01
CA LEU A 162 7.75 -18.85 -15.74
C LEU A 162 6.59 -19.33 -14.85
N LYS A 163 5.37 -19.43 -15.41
CA LYS A 163 4.20 -19.96 -14.70
C LYS A 163 4.46 -21.34 -14.13
N GLN A 164 5.03 -22.24 -14.94
CA GLN A 164 5.35 -23.60 -14.49
C GLN A 164 6.39 -23.61 -13.35
N GLN A 165 7.42 -22.76 -13.42
CA GLN A 165 8.43 -22.68 -12.37
C GLN A 165 7.85 -22.14 -11.05
N VAL A 166 6.96 -21.15 -11.12
CA VAL A 166 6.27 -20.62 -9.93
C VAL A 166 5.38 -21.69 -9.30
N GLU A 167 4.61 -22.44 -10.10
CA GLU A 167 3.79 -23.54 -9.58
C GLU A 167 4.63 -24.65 -8.95
N ASN A 168 5.77 -25.02 -9.55
CA ASN A 168 6.67 -26.03 -9.01
C ASN A 168 7.31 -25.60 -7.69
N LEU A 169 7.69 -24.32 -7.59
CA LEU A 169 8.20 -23.75 -6.35
C LEU A 169 7.13 -23.80 -5.26
N TRP A 170 5.89 -23.42 -5.59
CA TRP A 170 4.76 -23.46 -4.67
C TRP A 170 4.47 -24.90 -4.18
N ARG A 171 4.43 -25.87 -5.09
CA ARG A 171 4.24 -27.29 -4.73
C ARG A 171 5.37 -27.80 -3.83
N SER A 172 6.62 -27.46 -4.16
CA SER A 172 7.77 -27.87 -3.34
C SER A 172 7.70 -27.29 -1.94
N HIS A 173 7.25 -26.04 -1.81
CA HIS A 173 7.20 -25.34 -0.53
C HIS A 173 6.01 -25.78 0.35
N PHE A 174 4.83 -25.98 -0.22
CA PHE A 174 3.62 -26.29 0.57
C PHE A 174 3.24 -27.76 0.49
N VAL A 175 3.13 -28.32 -0.70
CA VAL A 175 2.64 -29.70 -0.88
C VAL A 175 3.66 -30.70 -0.37
N VAL A 176 4.92 -30.58 -0.79
CA VAL A 176 5.97 -31.53 -0.43
C VAL A 176 6.49 -31.29 0.98
N ALA A 177 6.72 -30.04 1.39
CA ALA A 177 7.29 -29.78 2.71
C ALA A 177 6.32 -30.05 3.87
N GLU A 178 5.01 -29.94 3.65
CA GLU A 178 3.97 -30.17 4.66
C GLU A 178 3.17 -31.47 4.41
N ASP A 179 3.62 -32.34 3.49
CA ASP A 179 2.97 -33.60 3.13
C ASP A 179 1.47 -33.47 2.81
N MET A 180 1.09 -32.44 2.04
CA MET A 180 -0.31 -32.23 1.63
C MET A 180 -0.75 -33.18 0.51
N LEU A 181 -2.05 -33.50 0.49
CA LEU A 181 -2.67 -34.31 -0.58
C LEU A 181 -3.12 -33.42 -1.74
N GLU A 182 -2.33 -33.36 -2.82
CA GLU A 182 -2.72 -32.66 -4.05
C GLU A 182 -3.76 -33.46 -4.86
N ILE A 183 -4.86 -32.80 -5.25
CA ILE A 183 -5.91 -33.37 -6.11
C ILE A 183 -6.21 -32.44 -7.29
N SER A 184 -6.59 -33.00 -8.43
CA SER A 184 -7.03 -32.24 -9.62
C SER A 184 -8.45 -32.62 -10.01
N GLY A 185 -9.34 -31.62 -10.11
CA GLY A 185 -10.74 -31.79 -10.47
C GLY A 185 -11.12 -31.08 -11.79
N PRO A 186 -12.29 -31.39 -12.36
CA PRO A 186 -12.76 -30.75 -13.59
C PRO A 186 -13.19 -29.28 -13.35
N CYS A 187 -13.05 -28.43 -14.37
CA CYS A 187 -13.55 -27.06 -14.31
C CYS A 187 -15.08 -26.96 -14.49
N LEU A 188 -15.69 -27.87 -15.24
CA LEU A 188 -17.15 -27.92 -15.41
C LEU A 188 -17.80 -28.41 -14.11
N THR A 189 -18.52 -27.52 -13.44
CA THR A 189 -19.10 -27.75 -12.12
C THR A 189 -20.63 -27.73 -12.18
N PRO A 190 -21.35 -28.77 -11.68
CA PRO A 190 -22.80 -28.78 -11.65
C PRO A 190 -23.40 -27.65 -10.80
N HIS A 191 -24.53 -27.08 -11.25
CA HIS A 191 -25.18 -25.94 -10.61
C HIS A 191 -25.44 -26.16 -9.11
N VAL A 192 -25.91 -27.34 -8.71
CA VAL A 192 -26.23 -27.66 -7.30
C VAL A 192 -25.04 -27.44 -6.38
N VAL A 193 -23.81 -27.74 -6.83
CA VAL A 193 -22.59 -27.57 -6.04
C VAL A 193 -22.30 -26.08 -5.78
N LEU A 194 -22.44 -25.24 -6.81
CA LEU A 194 -22.24 -23.80 -6.69
C LEU A 194 -23.37 -23.11 -5.91
N LYS A 195 -24.59 -23.65 -5.99
CA LYS A 195 -25.73 -23.15 -5.21
C LYS A 195 -25.56 -23.48 -3.73
N THR A 196 -25.23 -24.72 -3.39
CA THR A 196 -25.05 -25.15 -2.01
C THR A 196 -23.85 -24.46 -1.34
N SER A 197 -22.77 -24.18 -2.07
CA SER A 197 -21.64 -23.40 -1.56
C SER A 197 -21.92 -21.89 -1.46
N GLY A 198 -23.06 -21.41 -1.95
CA GLY A 198 -23.48 -20.01 -1.90
C GLY A 198 -22.90 -19.11 -2.99
N HIS A 199 -22.05 -19.62 -3.89
CA HIS A 199 -21.46 -18.83 -4.98
C HIS A 199 -22.52 -18.24 -5.90
N VAL A 200 -23.58 -18.99 -6.21
CA VAL A 200 -24.67 -18.52 -7.08
C VAL A 200 -25.36 -17.26 -6.54
N ASP A 201 -25.47 -17.14 -5.22
CA ASP A 201 -26.21 -16.02 -4.60
C ASP A 201 -25.30 -14.85 -4.21
N ARG A 202 -23.99 -15.10 -4.02
CA ARG A 202 -23.07 -14.13 -3.39
C ARG A 202 -21.92 -13.66 -4.27
N PHE A 203 -21.54 -14.41 -5.31
CA PHE A 203 -20.42 -14.07 -6.19
C PHE A 203 -20.86 -13.09 -7.29
N THR A 204 -21.32 -11.91 -6.88
CA THR A 204 -21.76 -10.83 -7.78
C THR A 204 -21.24 -9.48 -7.32
N ASP A 205 -20.46 -8.82 -8.16
CA ASP A 205 -20.06 -7.43 -7.93
C ASP A 205 -21.16 -6.48 -8.41
N LEU A 206 -21.40 -5.43 -7.63
CA LEU A 206 -22.35 -4.37 -7.96
C LEU A 206 -21.80 -3.54 -9.13
N MET A 207 -22.24 -3.86 -10.34
CA MET A 207 -22.07 -2.95 -11.49
C MET A 207 -22.97 -1.73 -11.27
N GLY A 208 -22.36 -0.57 -11.11
CA GLY A 208 -23.07 0.70 -11.18
C GLY A 208 -23.58 0.91 -12.60
N MET A 209 -24.83 1.40 -12.70
CA MET A 209 -25.27 2.08 -13.93
C MET A 209 -24.69 3.49 -13.96
#